data_AF-A0A9E6TF21-F1
#
_entry.id   AF-A0A9E6TF21-F1
#
_cell.length_a   1.000
_cell.length_b   1.000
_cell.length_c   1.000
_cell.angle_alpha   90.00
_cell.angle_beta   90.00
_cell.angle_gamma   90.00
#
_symmetry.space_group_name_H-M   'P 1'
#
loop_
_entity.id
_entity.type
_entity.pdbx_description
1 polymer ?
#
loop_
_entity_poly.entity_id
_entity_poly.type
_entity_poly.pdbx_seq_one_letter_code
_entity_poly.pdbx_strand_id
1 'polypeptide(L)'
;MAISVFDLFKIGIGPSSSHTVGPMRAAALFVESLRGKHQLEQVRRIEVQLFGSLSATGIGHGSDNAVIMGLMGEWPDAIDPLQIGPRIQALRETHTLLLDGRLSVPFVWARDMRLIDENLPFHPNAMTLVAEGESGELHRDTYYSVGGGFVVDEAQASSGVVDLDRTELPYDFSSAVELLDLCKKNNLRVAELMMANEKVWRSEEEIRAGLMKLWRAMQDCVEQGLKHEGILPGGLNVRRRAAKLHRSLQELGKPNVIGSTLSAMEWVNLFALAVNEENAAGGRMVTAPTNGAAGIIPAVLHYFMKFSEAVTDANVVDYFLGAAAVGILCKKNASISGAEVGCQGEVGSACAMAAAGLAEILGATPEQLCNAAEIGLEHNLGLTCDPVGGLVQVPCIERNAIAAVKAINAAQMALRGDGQHFISLDRVIRTMRDTGADMHDKYKETSRGGLAVSAVEC
;
A
#
# COMPACT_ATOMS: atom_id res chain seq x y z
N MET A 1 12.03 -11.56 -12.47
CA MET A 1 11.93 -10.95 -11.13
C MET A 1 10.96 -11.79 -10.34
N ALA A 2 11.45 -12.43 -9.29
CA ALA A 2 10.59 -13.16 -8.37
C ALA A 2 9.99 -12.15 -7.36
N ILE A 3 8.70 -12.27 -7.05
CA ILE A 3 7.98 -11.37 -6.14
C ILE A 3 7.18 -12.26 -5.19
N SER A 4 7.34 -12.05 -3.88
CA SER A 4 6.61 -12.80 -2.87
C SER A 4 5.23 -12.19 -2.56
N VAL A 5 4.30 -12.96 -2.02
CA VAL A 5 3.08 -12.46 -1.36
C VAL A 5 3.45 -11.44 -0.26
N PHE A 6 4.53 -11.67 0.47
CA PHE A 6 5.04 -10.77 1.50
C PHE A 6 5.70 -9.51 0.92
N ASP A 7 5.88 -9.45 -0.40
CA ASP A 7 6.30 -8.23 -1.08
C ASP A 7 5.17 -7.26 -1.34
N LEU A 8 3.96 -7.79 -1.56
CA LEU A 8 2.74 -7.02 -1.79
C LEU A 8 2.06 -6.63 -0.48
N PHE A 9 2.07 -7.54 0.50
CA PHE A 9 1.44 -7.35 1.80
C PHE A 9 2.50 -7.18 2.91
N LYS A 10 2.70 -5.94 3.35
CA LYS A 10 3.69 -5.56 4.35
C LYS A 10 3.02 -4.80 5.48
N ILE A 11 3.35 -5.17 6.71
CA ILE A 11 3.00 -4.38 7.89
C ILE A 11 3.82 -3.09 7.86
N GLY A 12 3.18 -1.96 8.13
CA GLY A 12 3.80 -0.64 8.14
C GLY A 12 2.95 0.35 8.93
N ILE A 13 3.02 1.62 8.55
CA ILE A 13 2.21 2.70 9.13
C ILE A 13 1.58 3.54 8.01
N GLY A 14 0.42 4.12 8.28
CA GLY A 14 -0.21 5.10 7.40
C GLY A 14 0.49 6.46 7.43
N PRO A 15 0.10 7.40 6.55
CA PRO A 15 -0.95 7.26 5.54
C PRO A 15 -0.49 6.73 4.18
N SER A 16 0.80 6.69 3.87
CA SER A 16 1.28 6.41 2.50
C SER A 16 2.45 5.43 2.46
N SER A 17 2.40 4.47 1.53
CA SER A 17 3.52 3.55 1.32
C SER A 17 4.69 4.26 0.64
N SER A 18 4.40 5.09 -0.37
CA SER A 18 5.39 5.86 -1.14
C SER A 18 5.96 7.03 -0.34
N HIS A 19 5.14 7.69 0.48
CA HIS A 19 5.52 8.93 1.16
C HIS A 19 5.73 8.78 2.67
N THR A 20 5.36 7.67 3.31
CA THR A 20 5.60 7.46 4.74
C THR A 20 6.52 6.26 4.97
N VAL A 21 6.11 5.07 4.51
CA VAL A 21 6.87 3.82 4.73
C VAL A 21 8.22 3.84 4.03
N GLY A 22 8.24 4.21 2.73
CA GLY A 22 9.48 4.30 1.94
C GLY A 22 10.51 5.26 2.56
N PRO A 23 10.18 6.55 2.78
CA PRO A 23 11.10 7.51 3.38
C PRO A 23 11.60 7.12 4.77
N MET A 24 10.75 6.55 5.62
CA MET A 24 11.16 6.05 6.93
C MET A 24 12.18 4.91 6.81
N ARG A 25 11.91 3.94 5.94
CA ARG A 25 12.82 2.82 5.67
C ARG A 25 14.15 3.31 5.10
N ALA A 26 14.10 4.22 4.14
CA ALA A 26 15.29 4.78 3.52
C ALA A 26 16.17 5.53 4.53
N ALA A 27 15.55 6.25 5.48
CA ALA A 27 16.26 6.88 6.59
C ALA A 27 16.86 5.87 7.58
N ALA A 28 16.17 4.78 7.88
CA ALA A 28 16.72 3.71 8.72
C ALA A 28 17.92 3.01 8.04
N LEU A 29 17.85 2.76 6.73
CA LEU A 29 18.95 2.22 5.92
C LEU A 29 20.16 3.16 5.90
N PHE A 30 19.93 4.48 5.81
CA PHE A 30 21.01 5.46 5.90
C PHE A 30 21.74 5.41 7.25
N VAL A 31 20.99 5.27 8.34
CA VAL A 31 21.58 5.09 9.69
C VAL A 31 22.36 3.78 9.78
N GLU A 32 21.85 2.69 9.20
CA GLU A 32 22.58 1.43 9.08
C GLU A 32 23.89 1.56 8.31
N SER A 33 23.88 2.29 7.19
CA SER A 33 25.09 2.59 6.40
C SER A 33 26.12 3.36 7.23
N LEU A 34 25.70 4.41 7.96
CA LEU A 34 26.57 5.17 8.87
C LEU A 34 27.18 4.28 9.97
N ARG A 35 26.40 3.36 10.54
CA ARG A 35 26.87 2.39 11.54
C ARG A 35 27.89 1.43 10.93
N GLY A 36 27.58 0.84 9.79
CA GLY A 36 28.47 -0.09 9.08
C GLY A 36 29.80 0.53 8.67
N LYS A 37 29.81 1.84 8.39
CA LYS A 37 31.02 2.62 8.07
C LYS A 37 31.74 3.19 9.29
N HIS A 38 31.23 2.95 10.51
CA HIS A 38 31.75 3.53 11.76
C HIS A 38 31.82 5.07 11.76
N GLN A 39 30.90 5.72 11.05
CA GLN A 39 30.84 7.19 10.90
C GLN A 39 29.84 7.85 11.86
N LEU A 40 28.95 7.07 12.50
CA LEU A 40 27.85 7.61 13.31
C LEU A 40 28.30 8.63 14.37
N GLU A 41 29.34 8.32 15.16
CA GLU A 41 29.82 9.20 16.25
C GLU A 41 30.46 10.52 15.76
N GLN A 42 30.82 10.58 14.48
CA GLN A 42 31.43 11.75 13.85
C GLN A 42 30.37 12.74 13.35
N VAL A 43 29.10 12.33 13.30
CA VAL A 43 28.00 13.16 12.81
C VAL A 43 27.80 14.36 13.74
N ARG A 44 27.70 15.54 13.12
CA ARG A 44 27.44 16.84 13.76
C ARG A 44 26.22 17.54 13.19
N ARG A 45 25.79 17.18 11.98
CA ARG A 45 24.57 17.68 11.35
C ARG A 45 24.02 16.63 10.38
N ILE A 46 22.69 16.57 10.32
CA ILE A 46 21.95 15.83 9.30
C ILE A 46 21.16 16.84 8.48
N GLU A 47 21.19 16.70 7.16
CA GLU A 47 20.31 17.40 6.24
C GLU A 47 19.46 16.39 5.47
N VAL A 48 18.17 16.69 5.37
CA VAL A 48 17.16 15.94 4.64
C VAL A 48 16.68 16.80 3.47
N GLN A 49 16.73 16.24 2.27
CA GLN A 49 16.22 16.88 1.06
C GLN A 49 15.14 15.99 0.46
N LEU A 50 13.90 16.47 0.36
CA LEU A 50 12.79 15.78 -0.30
C LEU A 50 12.55 16.44 -1.66
N PHE A 51 12.43 15.64 -2.72
CA PHE A 51 12.34 16.10 -4.12
C PHE A 51 10.98 15.77 -4.73
N GLY A 52 10.59 16.53 -5.76
CA GLY A 52 9.49 16.19 -6.65
C GLY A 52 8.15 15.98 -5.94
N SER A 53 7.49 14.85 -6.22
CA SER A 53 6.20 14.50 -5.60
C SER A 53 6.31 14.32 -4.08
N LEU A 54 7.46 13.81 -3.60
CA LEU A 54 7.73 13.65 -2.17
C LEU A 54 7.85 15.00 -1.45
N SER A 55 8.34 16.04 -2.13
CA SER A 55 8.29 17.42 -1.64
C SER A 55 6.86 17.97 -1.65
N ALA A 56 6.17 17.84 -2.79
CA ALA A 56 4.88 18.47 -3.04
C ALA A 56 3.76 18.00 -2.08
N THR A 57 3.71 16.71 -1.76
CA THR A 57 2.67 16.13 -0.87
C THR A 57 3.21 15.64 0.47
N GLY A 58 4.53 15.74 0.69
CA GLY A 58 5.20 15.10 1.82
C GLY A 58 4.69 15.52 3.18
N ILE A 59 4.34 16.80 3.38
CA ILE A 59 3.78 17.28 4.65
C ILE A 59 2.41 16.62 4.93
N GLY A 60 1.54 16.54 3.92
CA GLY A 60 0.23 15.90 4.05
C GLY A 60 0.34 14.39 4.30
N HIS A 61 1.37 13.76 3.74
CA HIS A 61 1.67 12.35 3.93
C HIS A 61 2.56 12.05 5.14
N GLY A 62 3.00 13.07 5.88
CA GLY A 62 3.90 12.92 7.04
C GLY A 62 5.30 12.40 6.69
N SER A 63 5.78 12.61 5.46
CA SER A 63 7.11 12.18 5.00
C SER A 63 8.23 12.76 5.83
N ASP A 64 8.10 14.03 6.21
CA ASP A 64 9.03 14.74 7.07
C ASP A 64 9.17 14.01 8.43
N ASN A 65 8.04 13.72 9.09
CA ASN A 65 8.02 12.98 10.35
C ASN A 65 8.56 11.56 10.20
N ALA A 66 8.20 10.88 9.11
CA ALA A 66 8.61 9.51 8.82
C ALA A 66 10.14 9.40 8.65
N VAL A 67 10.76 10.32 7.91
CA VAL A 67 12.21 10.40 7.75
C VAL A 67 12.88 10.62 9.11
N ILE A 68 12.36 11.52 9.94
CA ILE A 68 12.90 11.75 11.28
C ILE A 68 12.84 10.48 12.14
N MET A 69 11.73 9.74 12.13
CA MET A 69 11.63 8.49 12.87
C MET A 69 12.64 7.45 12.37
N GLY A 70 12.83 7.32 11.05
CA GLY A 70 13.86 6.45 10.48
C GLY A 70 15.28 6.87 10.87
N LEU A 71 15.58 8.18 10.91
CA LEU A 71 16.86 8.70 11.40
C LEU A 71 17.07 8.43 12.89
N MET A 72 16.00 8.31 13.67
CA MET A 72 16.05 7.86 15.07
C MET A 72 16.21 6.33 15.20
N GLY A 73 16.36 5.60 14.10
CA GLY A 73 16.56 4.15 14.08
C GLY A 73 15.26 3.32 14.11
N GLU A 74 14.10 3.95 13.98
CA GLU A 74 12.81 3.25 13.97
C GLU A 74 12.48 2.68 12.59
N TRP A 75 11.83 1.52 12.57
CA TRP A 75 11.38 0.84 11.34
C TRP A 75 9.85 0.87 11.22
N PRO A 76 9.29 1.06 10.01
CA PRO A 76 7.85 1.25 9.82
C PRO A 76 7.01 0.07 10.27
N ASP A 77 7.52 -1.16 10.18
CA ASP A 77 6.86 -2.39 10.59
C ASP A 77 6.96 -2.65 12.12
N ALA A 78 7.84 -1.95 12.82
CA ALA A 78 8.11 -2.15 14.25
C ALA A 78 7.66 -0.97 15.14
N ILE A 79 7.70 0.26 14.63
CA ILE A 79 7.40 1.48 15.40
C ILE A 79 5.97 1.48 15.95
N ASP A 80 5.78 1.84 17.21
CA ASP A 80 4.45 2.17 17.73
C ASP A 80 3.99 3.54 17.16
N PRO A 81 2.93 3.60 16.34
CA PRO A 81 2.48 4.85 15.72
C PRO A 81 2.16 5.96 16.73
N LEU A 82 1.75 5.60 17.96
CA LEU A 82 1.43 6.57 19.01
C LEU A 82 2.66 7.33 19.51
N GLN A 83 3.87 6.83 19.27
CA GLN A 83 5.12 7.48 19.68
C GLN A 83 5.60 8.56 18.70
N ILE A 84 5.09 8.57 17.45
CA ILE A 84 5.57 9.48 16.41
C ILE A 84 5.31 10.94 16.81
N GLY A 85 4.06 11.28 17.15
CA GLY A 85 3.67 12.64 17.51
C GLY A 85 4.49 13.23 18.68
N PRO A 86 4.54 12.57 19.85
CA PRO A 86 5.31 13.04 21.00
C PRO A 86 6.81 13.23 20.70
N ARG A 87 7.44 12.32 19.93
CA ARG A 87 8.87 12.43 19.62
C ARG A 87 9.17 13.56 18.63
N ILE A 88 8.31 13.77 17.64
CA ILE A 88 8.42 14.91 16.72
C ILE A 88 8.27 16.23 17.50
N GLN A 89 7.30 16.30 18.42
CA GLN A 89 7.12 17.47 19.27
C GLN A 89 8.37 17.75 20.11
N ALA A 90 8.92 16.74 20.78
CA ALA A 90 10.14 16.88 21.57
C ALA A 90 11.34 17.37 20.74
N LEU A 91 11.53 16.83 19.52
CA LEU A 91 12.57 17.32 18.61
C LEU A 91 12.36 18.79 18.25
N ARG A 92 11.12 19.19 17.89
CA ARG A 92 10.81 20.58 17.52
C ARG A 92 11.05 21.56 18.66
N GLU A 93 10.74 21.17 19.89
CA GLU A 93 10.96 22.01 21.08
C GLU A 93 12.45 22.13 21.46
N THR A 94 13.21 21.05 21.31
CA THR A 94 14.62 20.98 21.75
C THR A 94 15.63 21.27 20.64
N HIS A 95 15.18 21.33 19.37
CA HIS A 95 16.03 21.34 18.17
C HIS A 95 17.12 20.26 18.17
N THR A 96 16.81 19.10 18.77
CA THR A 96 17.75 17.99 18.94
C THR A 96 17.17 16.71 18.37
N LEU A 97 17.84 16.17 17.35
CA LEU A 97 17.58 14.84 16.81
C LEU A 97 18.38 13.80 17.60
N LEU A 98 17.71 12.76 18.07
CA LEU A 98 18.36 11.61 18.71
C LEU A 98 18.66 10.55 17.65
N LEU A 99 19.74 10.75 16.90
CA LEU A 99 20.15 9.88 15.79
C LEU A 99 20.48 8.46 16.28
N ASP A 100 20.00 7.44 15.56
CA ASP A 100 20.08 6.02 15.98
C ASP A 100 19.53 5.77 17.40
N GLY A 101 18.62 6.64 17.86
CA GLY A 101 18.02 6.57 19.19
C GLY A 101 18.99 6.84 20.33
N ARG A 102 20.21 7.31 20.04
CA ARG A 102 21.27 7.48 21.06
C ARG A 102 22.12 8.75 20.93
N LEU A 103 22.39 9.23 19.73
CA LEU A 103 23.32 10.34 19.49
C LEU A 103 22.57 11.64 19.32
N SER A 104 22.77 12.59 20.24
CA SER A 104 22.18 13.92 20.14
C SER A 104 22.88 14.77 19.07
N VAL A 105 22.15 15.12 18.01
CA VAL A 105 22.59 15.97 16.90
C VAL A 105 21.68 17.19 16.78
N PRO A 106 22.21 18.42 16.66
CA PRO A 106 21.37 19.59 16.41
C PRO A 106 20.59 19.44 15.09
N PHE A 107 19.28 19.63 15.16
CA PHE A 107 18.40 19.59 13.98
C PHE A 107 17.42 20.76 14.03
N VAL A 108 17.60 21.71 13.12
CA VAL A 108 16.75 22.89 12.98
C VAL A 108 15.87 22.69 11.77
N TRP A 109 14.57 22.46 11.99
CA TRP A 109 13.62 22.05 10.94
C TRP A 109 13.70 22.91 9.68
N ALA A 110 13.66 24.25 9.83
CA ALA A 110 13.68 25.18 8.70
C ALA A 110 15.00 25.20 7.90
N ARG A 111 16.10 24.73 8.51
CA ARG A 111 17.43 24.66 7.89
C ARG A 111 17.73 23.28 7.31
N ASP A 112 17.31 22.24 8.01
CA ASP A 112 17.78 20.86 7.80
C ASP A 112 16.73 19.96 7.14
N MET A 113 15.46 20.39 7.06
CA MET A 113 14.42 19.73 6.27
C MET A 113 14.10 20.59 5.04
N ARG A 114 14.63 20.20 3.88
CA ARG A 114 14.48 20.92 2.60
C ARG A 114 13.44 20.25 1.72
N LEU A 115 12.48 21.05 1.28
CA LEU A 115 11.46 20.67 0.29
C LEU A 115 11.87 21.29 -1.05
N ILE A 116 12.07 20.45 -2.06
CA ILE A 116 12.64 20.80 -3.36
C ILE A 116 11.66 20.35 -4.45
N ASP A 117 11.19 21.28 -5.27
CA ASP A 117 10.13 21.02 -6.25
C ASP A 117 10.62 20.23 -7.47
N GLU A 118 11.92 20.28 -7.75
CA GLU A 118 12.54 19.59 -8.87
C GLU A 118 12.48 18.06 -8.71
N ASN A 119 12.10 17.37 -9.79
CA ASN A 119 12.20 15.92 -9.87
C ASN A 119 13.65 15.50 -10.13
N LEU A 120 14.08 14.41 -9.50
CA LEU A 120 15.30 13.72 -9.89
C LEU A 120 15.05 12.79 -11.10
N PRO A 121 16.07 12.46 -11.92
CA PRO A 121 15.88 11.81 -13.22
C PRO A 121 15.24 10.42 -13.18
N PHE A 122 15.45 9.65 -12.10
CA PHE A 122 15.02 8.25 -12.04
C PHE A 122 13.54 8.09 -11.65
N HIS A 123 13.09 8.77 -10.58
CA HIS A 123 11.72 8.65 -10.09
C HIS A 123 11.30 9.94 -9.35
N PRO A 124 10.04 10.39 -9.45
CA PRO A 124 9.58 11.65 -8.84
C PRO A 124 9.53 11.63 -7.31
N ASN A 125 9.45 10.46 -6.69
CA ASN A 125 9.55 10.30 -5.24
C ASN A 125 11.00 10.03 -4.87
N ALA A 126 11.77 11.08 -4.61
CA ALA A 126 13.18 10.96 -4.27
C ALA A 126 13.53 11.77 -3.02
N MET A 127 14.53 11.29 -2.28
CA MET A 127 15.11 12.02 -1.15
C MET A 127 16.61 11.84 -1.10
N THR A 128 17.31 12.84 -0.61
CA THR A 128 18.74 12.78 -0.32
C THR A 128 18.97 13.05 1.17
N LEU A 129 19.75 12.17 1.79
CA LEU A 129 20.18 12.31 3.18
C LEU A 129 21.67 12.61 3.21
N VAL A 130 22.05 13.64 3.97
CA VAL A 130 23.44 14.09 4.09
C VAL A 130 23.82 14.12 5.56
N ALA A 131 24.91 13.43 5.91
CA ALA A 131 25.54 13.50 7.21
C ALA A 131 26.83 14.30 7.12
N GLU A 132 26.96 15.33 7.94
CA GLU A 132 28.13 16.19 8.03
C GLU A 132 28.82 15.99 9.38
N GLY A 133 30.16 15.98 9.36
CA GLY A 133 31.01 15.99 10.54
C GLY A 133 31.71 17.33 10.71
N GLU A 134 32.76 17.37 11.53
CA GLU A 134 33.51 18.61 11.81
C GLU A 134 34.32 19.10 10.59
N SER A 135 34.74 18.20 9.71
CA SER A 135 35.59 18.49 8.54
C SER A 135 34.84 18.54 7.21
N GLY A 136 33.51 18.43 7.21
CA GLY A 136 32.67 18.43 6.00
C GLY A 136 31.74 17.22 5.90
N GLU A 137 31.29 16.92 4.69
CA GLU A 137 30.39 15.80 4.39
C GLU A 137 31.05 14.45 4.70
N LEU A 138 30.40 13.63 5.52
CA LEU A 138 30.82 12.27 5.85
C LEU A 138 30.19 11.25 4.93
N HIS A 139 28.90 11.47 4.62
CA HIS A 139 28.12 10.54 3.84
C HIS A 139 26.90 11.23 3.22
N ARG A 140 26.59 10.85 1.98
CA ARG A 140 25.42 11.25 1.23
C ARG A 140 24.88 10.03 0.51
N ASP A 141 23.58 9.80 0.64
CA ASP A 141 22.85 8.80 -0.16
C ASP A 141 21.55 9.41 -0.68
N THR A 142 21.23 9.09 -1.93
CA THR A 142 19.95 9.41 -2.57
C THR A 142 19.14 8.13 -2.71
N TYR A 143 17.87 8.21 -2.31
CA TYR A 143 16.92 7.10 -2.32
C TYR A 143 15.66 7.47 -3.11
N TYR A 144 15.08 6.48 -3.77
CA TYR A 144 13.85 6.59 -4.53
C TYR A 144 12.78 5.66 -3.97
N SER A 145 11.59 6.20 -3.70
CA SER A 145 10.45 5.43 -3.19
C SER A 145 9.51 5.06 -4.33
N VAL A 146 9.69 3.84 -4.87
CA VAL A 146 9.10 3.38 -6.14
C VAL A 146 7.71 2.72 -6.00
N GLY A 147 7.03 2.94 -4.86
CA GLY A 147 5.71 2.39 -4.59
C GLY A 147 5.72 1.12 -3.72
N GLY A 148 4.60 0.81 -3.07
CA GLY A 148 4.45 -0.36 -2.19
C GLY A 148 5.38 -0.38 -0.95
N GLY A 149 6.05 0.74 -0.63
CA GLY A 149 7.04 0.82 0.45
C GLY A 149 8.43 0.27 0.09
N PHE A 150 8.68 0.05 -1.21
CA PHE A 150 10.00 -0.29 -1.73
C PHE A 150 10.86 0.96 -1.89
N VAL A 151 12.15 0.81 -1.59
CA VAL A 151 13.15 1.87 -1.70
C VAL A 151 14.30 1.31 -2.52
N VAL A 152 14.77 2.09 -3.49
CA VAL A 152 16.01 1.82 -4.21
C VAL A 152 17.00 2.97 -4.00
N ASP A 153 18.27 2.66 -3.84
CA ASP A 153 19.33 3.67 -3.77
C ASP A 153 19.77 4.14 -5.17
N GLU A 154 20.56 5.21 -5.24
CA GLU A 154 21.07 5.77 -6.49
C GLU A 154 21.94 4.79 -7.29
N ALA A 155 22.69 3.91 -6.62
CA ALA A 155 23.51 2.91 -7.29
C ALA A 155 22.65 1.85 -8.00
N GLN A 156 21.60 1.38 -7.33
CA GLN A 156 20.58 0.49 -7.87
C GLN A 156 19.85 1.14 -9.05
N ALA A 157 19.39 2.38 -8.87
CA ALA A 157 18.73 3.16 -9.93
C ALA A 157 19.62 3.32 -11.17
N SER A 158 20.90 3.68 -11.00
CA SER A 158 21.86 3.88 -12.08
C SER A 158 22.20 2.59 -12.84
N SER A 159 22.16 1.45 -12.15
CA SER A 159 22.36 0.14 -12.77
C SER A 159 21.17 -0.37 -13.58
N GLY A 160 20.00 0.30 -13.47
CA GLY A 160 18.73 -0.15 -14.03
C GLY A 160 18.15 -1.40 -13.34
N VAL A 161 18.79 -1.89 -12.27
CA VAL A 161 18.35 -3.05 -11.50
C VAL A 161 17.53 -2.54 -10.32
N VAL A 162 16.22 -2.42 -10.54
CA VAL A 162 15.26 -1.95 -9.53
C VAL A 162 14.94 -3.03 -8.49
N ASP A 163 15.25 -4.31 -8.78
CA ASP A 163 15.05 -5.41 -7.84
C ASP A 163 16.03 -6.57 -8.09
N LEU A 164 16.61 -7.10 -7.02
CA LEU A 164 17.75 -8.03 -7.04
C LEU A 164 17.35 -9.51 -6.97
N ASP A 165 16.07 -9.83 -6.75
CA ASP A 165 15.68 -11.23 -6.56
C ASP A 165 15.58 -12.00 -7.89
N ARG A 166 16.69 -12.71 -8.18
CA ARG A 166 16.86 -13.64 -9.30
C ARG A 166 16.53 -15.08 -8.93
N THR A 167 15.87 -15.31 -7.80
CA THR A 167 15.43 -16.64 -7.38
C THR A 167 14.60 -17.28 -8.49
N GLU A 168 14.99 -18.50 -8.89
CA GLU A 168 14.24 -19.28 -9.87
C GLU A 168 13.00 -19.88 -9.20
N LEU A 169 11.82 -19.57 -9.75
CA LEU A 169 10.55 -20.10 -9.24
C LEU A 169 10.17 -21.39 -9.98
N PRO A 170 9.67 -22.42 -9.27
CA PRO A 170 9.17 -23.65 -9.88
C PRO A 170 8.13 -23.42 -10.97
N TYR A 171 7.27 -22.43 -10.76
CA TYR A 171 6.21 -22.04 -11.67
C TYR A 171 6.26 -20.52 -11.93
N ASP A 172 7.34 -20.03 -12.54
CA ASP A 172 7.45 -18.61 -12.92
C ASP A 172 6.46 -18.26 -14.04
N PHE A 173 5.73 -17.15 -13.87
CA PHE A 173 4.79 -16.62 -14.84
C PHE A 173 4.95 -15.10 -14.94
N SER A 174 4.80 -14.60 -16.16
CA SER A 174 4.84 -13.17 -16.49
C SER A 174 3.54 -12.68 -17.13
N SER A 175 2.62 -13.57 -17.48
CA SER A 175 1.29 -13.23 -18.02
C SER A 175 0.20 -14.12 -17.44
N ALA A 176 -1.06 -13.67 -17.52
CA ALA A 176 -2.22 -14.47 -17.14
C ALA A 176 -2.33 -15.73 -18.01
N VAL A 177 -2.00 -15.64 -19.31
CA VAL A 177 -1.92 -16.81 -20.21
C VAL A 177 -0.93 -17.85 -19.69
N GLU A 178 0.28 -17.43 -19.30
CA GLU A 178 1.29 -18.33 -18.74
C GLU A 178 0.83 -18.94 -17.40
N LEU A 179 0.22 -18.15 -16.52
CA LEU A 179 -0.34 -18.62 -15.26
C LEU A 179 -1.38 -19.74 -15.49
N LEU A 180 -2.33 -19.51 -16.41
CA LEU A 180 -3.37 -20.48 -16.77
C LEU A 180 -2.76 -21.76 -17.36
N ASP A 181 -1.78 -21.62 -18.26
CA ASP A 181 -1.07 -22.76 -18.84
C ASP A 181 -0.35 -23.60 -17.78
N LEU A 182 0.28 -22.96 -16.79
CA LEU A 182 0.95 -23.65 -15.69
C LEU A 182 -0.03 -24.36 -14.77
N CYS A 183 -1.13 -23.71 -14.38
CA CYS A 183 -2.20 -24.32 -13.60
C CYS A 183 -2.77 -25.56 -14.31
N LYS A 184 -3.03 -25.45 -15.62
CA LYS A 184 -3.56 -26.56 -16.43
C LYS A 184 -2.56 -27.70 -16.59
N LYS A 185 -1.29 -27.41 -16.87
CA LYS A 185 -0.23 -28.43 -17.06
C LYS A 185 0.03 -29.22 -15.78
N ASN A 186 -0.07 -28.57 -14.62
CA ASN A 186 0.25 -29.19 -13.33
C ASN A 186 -0.99 -29.62 -12.52
N ASN A 187 -2.20 -29.36 -13.04
CA ASN A 187 -3.47 -29.61 -12.37
C ASN A 187 -3.51 -28.96 -10.96
N LEU A 188 -3.15 -27.68 -10.89
CA LEU A 188 -3.11 -26.89 -9.67
C LEU A 188 -4.11 -25.73 -9.73
N ARG A 189 -4.68 -25.38 -8.58
CA ARG A 189 -5.32 -24.07 -8.39
C ARG A 189 -4.25 -22.96 -8.33
N VAL A 190 -4.68 -21.71 -8.49
CA VAL A 190 -3.75 -20.56 -8.45
C VAL A 190 -3.09 -20.44 -7.08
N ALA A 191 -3.85 -20.62 -5.99
CA ALA A 191 -3.29 -20.59 -4.63
C ALA A 191 -2.25 -21.70 -4.40
N GLU A 192 -2.45 -22.90 -4.95
CA GLU A 192 -1.52 -24.03 -4.81
C GLU A 192 -0.23 -23.79 -5.60
N LEU A 193 -0.33 -23.26 -6.82
CA LEU A 193 0.81 -22.83 -7.61
C LEU A 193 1.62 -21.75 -6.88
N MET A 194 0.93 -20.74 -6.33
CA MET A 194 1.56 -19.67 -5.55
C MET A 194 2.21 -20.18 -4.27
N MET A 195 1.58 -21.11 -3.54
CA MET A 195 2.18 -21.76 -2.37
C MET A 195 3.49 -22.47 -2.75
N ALA A 196 3.51 -23.20 -3.87
CA ALA A 196 4.71 -23.88 -4.34
C ALA A 196 5.84 -22.90 -4.70
N ASN A 197 5.51 -21.74 -5.28
CA ASN A 197 6.49 -20.68 -5.54
C ASN A 197 7.01 -20.04 -4.25
N GLU A 198 6.14 -19.76 -3.28
CA GLU A 198 6.56 -19.18 -1.98
C GLU A 198 7.51 -20.08 -1.20
N LYS A 199 7.36 -21.41 -1.37
CA LYS A 199 8.18 -22.42 -0.70
C LYS A 199 9.66 -22.40 -1.08
N VAL A 200 10.05 -21.60 -2.08
CA VAL A 200 11.45 -21.37 -2.42
C VAL A 200 12.15 -20.51 -1.37
N TRP A 201 11.42 -19.56 -0.74
CA TRP A 201 12.00 -18.66 0.25
C TRP A 201 11.77 -19.12 1.70
N ARG A 202 10.68 -19.83 1.97
CA ARG A 202 10.19 -20.13 3.32
C ARG A 202 9.54 -21.51 3.38
N SER A 203 9.46 -22.10 4.57
CA SER A 203 8.63 -23.29 4.78
C SER A 203 7.14 -22.98 4.64
N GLU A 204 6.32 -23.99 4.37
CA GLU A 204 4.87 -23.82 4.26
C GLU A 204 4.25 -23.32 5.58
N GLU A 205 4.78 -23.80 6.71
CA GLU A 205 4.38 -23.37 8.04
C GLU A 205 4.67 -21.88 8.28
N GLU A 206 5.85 -21.39 7.86
CA GLU A 206 6.21 -19.97 7.94
C GLU A 206 5.33 -19.11 7.04
N ILE A 207 5.00 -19.58 5.84
CA ILE A 207 4.11 -18.88 4.90
C ILE A 207 2.72 -18.75 5.53
N ARG A 208 2.14 -19.85 6.01
CA ARG A 208 0.82 -19.84 6.68
C ARG A 208 0.81 -18.91 7.89
N ALA A 209 1.82 -19.01 8.76
CA ALA A 209 1.93 -18.16 9.94
C ALA A 209 2.08 -16.67 9.58
N GLY A 210 2.87 -16.36 8.56
CA GLY A 210 3.04 -14.99 8.05
C GLY A 210 1.74 -14.40 7.52
N LEU A 211 0.99 -15.15 6.71
CA LEU A 211 -0.30 -14.73 6.17
C LEU A 211 -1.34 -14.53 7.28
N MET A 212 -1.36 -15.39 8.29
CA MET A 212 -2.23 -15.21 9.47
C MET A 212 -1.84 -13.99 10.30
N LYS A 213 -0.54 -13.67 10.40
CA LYS A 213 -0.07 -12.43 11.04
C LYS A 213 -0.55 -11.19 10.29
N LEU A 214 -0.50 -11.19 8.96
CA LEU A 214 -1.04 -10.11 8.13
C LEU A 214 -2.55 -9.96 8.32
N TRP A 215 -3.26 -11.08 8.32
CA TRP A 215 -4.70 -11.08 8.58
C TRP A 215 -5.03 -10.51 9.95
N ARG A 216 -4.32 -10.94 10.99
CA ARG A 216 -4.54 -10.40 12.34
C ARG A 216 -4.32 -8.90 12.41
N ALA A 217 -3.25 -8.39 11.79
CA ALA A 217 -3.00 -6.95 11.73
C ALA A 217 -4.10 -6.18 10.98
N MET A 218 -4.66 -6.75 9.91
CA MET A 218 -5.82 -6.19 9.20
C MET A 218 -7.08 -6.18 10.07
N GLN A 219 -7.34 -7.25 10.83
CA GLN A 219 -8.47 -7.32 11.77
C GLN A 219 -8.33 -6.28 12.88
N ASP A 220 -7.13 -6.17 13.47
CA ASP A 220 -6.85 -5.17 14.50
C ASP A 220 -7.08 -3.75 13.97
N CYS A 221 -6.65 -3.46 12.73
CA CYS A 221 -6.89 -2.17 12.07
C CYS A 221 -8.39 -1.87 11.92
N VAL A 222 -9.18 -2.84 11.44
CA VAL A 222 -10.64 -2.71 11.39
C VAL A 222 -11.21 -2.44 12.78
N GLU A 223 -10.85 -3.24 13.78
CA GLU A 223 -11.33 -3.09 15.16
C GLU A 223 -11.05 -1.69 15.75
N GLN A 224 -9.87 -1.12 15.46
CA GLN A 224 -9.55 0.26 15.87
C GLN A 224 -10.41 1.29 15.13
N GLY A 225 -10.55 1.17 13.81
CA GLY A 225 -11.37 2.08 12.99
C GLY A 225 -12.86 2.05 13.36
N LEU A 226 -13.36 0.92 13.88
CA LEU A 226 -14.72 0.80 14.40
C LEU A 226 -14.93 1.50 15.76
N LYS A 227 -13.85 1.85 16.48
CA LYS A 227 -13.87 2.45 17.82
C LYS A 227 -13.50 3.93 17.79
N HIS A 228 -12.49 4.31 17.01
CA HIS A 228 -11.96 5.66 16.99
C HIS A 228 -12.94 6.66 16.35
N GLU A 229 -13.16 7.76 17.05
CA GLU A 229 -13.97 8.88 16.60
C GLU A 229 -13.10 10.14 16.42
N GLY A 230 -13.67 11.18 15.83
CA GLY A 230 -13.02 12.48 15.71
C GLY A 230 -12.82 12.93 14.27
N ILE A 231 -11.88 13.87 14.10
CA ILE A 231 -11.55 14.53 12.84
C ILE A 231 -10.19 14.01 12.37
N LEU A 232 -10.07 13.66 11.09
CA LEU A 232 -8.80 13.24 10.50
C LEU A 232 -7.81 14.41 10.44
N PRO A 233 -6.50 14.14 10.61
CA PRO A 233 -5.46 15.17 10.53
C PRO A 233 -5.35 15.75 9.10
N GLY A 234 -4.53 16.79 8.89
CA GLY A 234 -4.28 17.35 7.56
C GLY A 234 -5.17 18.54 7.14
N GLY A 235 -6.09 18.98 8.00
CA GLY A 235 -6.77 20.28 7.83
C GLY A 235 -8.04 20.29 6.96
N LEU A 236 -8.43 19.17 6.35
CA LEU A 236 -9.69 19.06 5.59
C LEU A 236 -10.94 18.95 6.47
N ASN A 237 -10.78 18.83 7.79
CA ASN A 237 -11.86 18.65 8.75
C ASN A 237 -12.79 17.44 8.44
N VAL A 238 -12.26 16.41 7.77
CA VAL A 238 -13.01 15.19 7.45
C VAL A 238 -13.28 14.42 8.73
N ARG A 239 -14.56 14.16 9.01
CA ARG A 239 -14.97 13.37 10.19
C ARG A 239 -14.82 11.89 9.90
N ARG A 240 -14.35 11.14 10.89
CA ARG A 240 -14.44 9.67 10.92
C ARG A 240 -15.92 9.24 10.93
N ARG A 241 -16.27 8.27 10.09
CA ARG A 241 -17.64 7.79 9.86
C ARG A 241 -17.82 6.34 10.29
N ALA A 242 -16.75 5.55 10.33
CA ALA A 242 -16.82 4.11 10.58
C ALA A 242 -17.47 3.79 11.94
N ALA A 243 -17.03 4.41 13.03
CA ALA A 243 -17.58 4.15 14.37
C ALA A 243 -19.09 4.41 14.48
N LYS A 244 -19.58 5.50 13.86
CA LYS A 244 -21.02 5.81 13.84
C LYS A 244 -21.80 4.81 12.99
N LEU A 245 -21.30 4.46 11.81
CA LEU A 245 -21.93 3.47 10.92
C LEU A 245 -21.98 2.09 11.59
N HIS A 246 -20.92 1.69 12.30
CA HIS A 246 -20.87 0.44 13.06
C HIS A 246 -22.02 0.34 14.08
N ARG A 247 -22.22 1.38 14.90
CA ARG A 247 -23.34 1.42 15.86
C ARG A 247 -24.69 1.30 15.16
N SER A 248 -24.87 2.01 14.05
CA SER A 248 -26.10 1.95 13.24
C SER A 248 -26.37 0.54 12.72
N LEU A 249 -25.35 -0.17 12.22
CA LEU A 249 -25.51 -1.54 11.70
C LEU A 249 -25.75 -2.56 12.82
N GLN A 250 -25.15 -2.37 14.00
CA GLN A 250 -25.44 -3.21 15.17
C GLN A 250 -26.89 -3.04 15.66
N GLU A 251 -27.45 -1.82 15.58
CA GLU A 251 -28.85 -1.56 15.93
C GLU A 251 -29.82 -2.15 14.90
N LEU A 252 -29.50 -2.06 13.60
CA LEU A 252 -30.28 -2.65 12.51
C LEU A 252 -30.26 -4.18 12.49
N GLY A 253 -29.19 -4.81 13.00
CA GLY A 253 -29.09 -6.26 13.17
C GLY A 253 -30.03 -6.86 14.22
N LYS A 254 -30.80 -6.03 14.94
CA LYS A 254 -31.91 -6.48 15.79
C LYS A 254 -33.09 -6.89 14.88
N PRO A 255 -33.76 -8.02 15.14
CA PRO A 255 -34.67 -8.64 14.18
C PRO A 255 -35.86 -7.73 13.81
N ASN A 256 -35.79 -7.12 12.63
CA ASN A 256 -36.90 -6.49 11.93
C ASN A 256 -36.91 -6.98 10.46
N VAL A 257 -38.08 -7.41 9.99
CA VAL A 257 -38.33 -8.30 8.83
C VAL A 257 -37.96 -7.70 7.45
N ILE A 258 -37.40 -6.48 7.38
CA ILE A 258 -37.23 -5.71 6.12
C ILE A 258 -35.75 -5.52 5.71
N GLY A 259 -34.76 -5.82 6.58
CA GLY A 259 -33.38 -5.31 6.42
C GLY A 259 -32.28 -6.23 5.87
N SER A 260 -32.56 -7.46 5.42
CA SER A 260 -31.49 -8.48 5.30
C SER A 260 -30.50 -8.31 4.13
N THR A 261 -30.87 -7.73 3.00
CA THR A 261 -29.99 -7.64 1.79
C THR A 261 -29.15 -6.37 1.69
N LEU A 262 -29.60 -5.24 2.26
CA LEU A 262 -28.81 -3.99 2.30
C LEU A 262 -27.64 -4.09 3.30
N SER A 263 -27.77 -4.96 4.31
CA SER A 263 -26.81 -5.08 5.41
C SER A 263 -25.40 -5.49 4.95
N ALA A 264 -25.26 -6.45 4.04
CA ALA A 264 -23.94 -7.02 3.70
C ALA A 264 -23.02 -6.02 2.98
N MET A 265 -23.57 -5.24 2.05
CA MET A 265 -22.82 -4.16 1.37
C MET A 265 -22.46 -3.03 2.34
N GLU A 266 -23.34 -2.69 3.29
CA GLU A 266 -23.03 -1.70 4.31
C GLU A 266 -21.89 -2.15 5.23
N TRP A 267 -21.82 -3.45 5.55
CA TRP A 267 -20.68 -4.03 6.28
C TRP A 267 -19.38 -3.96 5.49
N VAL A 268 -19.40 -4.24 4.18
CA VAL A 268 -18.22 -4.08 3.30
C VAL A 268 -17.72 -2.63 3.30
N ASN A 269 -18.65 -1.68 3.11
CA ASN A 269 -18.33 -0.26 3.17
C ASN A 269 -17.75 0.11 4.54
N LEU A 270 -18.35 -0.37 5.63
CA LEU A 270 -17.87 -0.11 6.98
C LEU A 270 -16.43 -0.60 7.18
N PHE A 271 -16.10 -1.81 6.75
CA PHE A 271 -14.74 -2.35 6.90
C PHE A 271 -13.71 -1.54 6.12
N ALA A 272 -14.01 -1.19 4.86
CA ALA A 272 -13.13 -0.37 4.04
C ALA A 272 -12.95 1.05 4.63
N LEU A 273 -14.03 1.67 5.10
CA LEU A 273 -13.98 2.97 5.77
C LEU A 273 -13.13 2.91 7.04
N ALA A 274 -13.32 1.88 7.88
CA ALA A 274 -12.57 1.72 9.13
C ALA A 274 -11.06 1.68 8.87
N VAL A 275 -10.62 0.88 7.90
CA VAL A 275 -9.20 0.77 7.55
C VAL A 275 -8.65 2.08 6.99
N ASN A 276 -9.34 2.69 6.03
CA ASN A 276 -8.82 3.93 5.40
C ASN A 276 -8.89 5.15 6.33
N GLU A 277 -9.79 5.19 7.29
CA GLU A 277 -9.82 6.21 8.34
C GLU A 277 -8.66 6.04 9.33
N GLU A 278 -8.32 4.80 9.72
CA GLU A 278 -7.09 4.52 10.48
C GLU A 278 -5.83 4.87 9.68
N ASN A 279 -5.83 4.60 8.37
CA ASN A 279 -4.69 4.90 7.50
C ASN A 279 -4.43 6.40 7.46
N ALA A 280 -5.48 7.19 7.19
CA ALA A 280 -5.41 8.64 7.14
C ALA A 280 -4.97 9.27 8.48
N ALA A 281 -5.15 8.56 9.59
CA ALA A 281 -4.72 9.00 10.92
C ALA A 281 -3.30 8.55 11.30
N GLY A 282 -2.58 7.86 10.41
CA GLY A 282 -1.22 7.38 10.66
C GLY A 282 -1.15 6.09 11.48
N GLY A 283 -2.24 5.32 11.55
CA GLY A 283 -2.29 4.06 12.30
C GLY A 283 -1.44 2.94 11.70
N ARG A 284 -1.42 1.80 12.39
CA ARG A 284 -0.78 0.55 11.92
C ARG A 284 -1.50 0.03 10.67
N MET A 285 -0.78 -0.22 9.59
CA MET A 285 -1.36 -0.61 8.29
C MET A 285 -0.74 -1.89 7.73
N VAL A 286 -1.47 -2.53 6.81
CA VAL A 286 -0.94 -3.57 5.92
C VAL A 286 -1.14 -3.10 4.48
N THR A 287 -0.08 -3.04 3.70
CA THR A 287 -0.16 -2.67 2.28
C THR A 287 -1.00 -3.68 1.50
N ALA A 288 -1.81 -3.22 0.54
CA ALA A 288 -2.66 -4.14 -0.23
C ALA A 288 -3.08 -3.62 -1.63
N PRO A 289 -2.15 -3.32 -2.56
CA PRO A 289 -0.69 -3.39 -2.45
C PRO A 289 -0.05 -2.07 -1.98
N THR A 290 -0.85 -1.03 -1.75
CA THR A 290 -0.42 0.24 -1.15
C THR A 290 -1.31 0.61 0.03
N ASN A 291 -0.87 1.55 0.86
CA ASN A 291 -1.64 2.06 2.01
C ASN A 291 -2.92 2.77 1.55
N GLY A 292 -2.87 3.49 0.42
CA GLY A 292 -4.03 4.18 -0.13
C GLY A 292 -5.16 3.24 -0.56
N ALA A 293 -4.82 1.98 -0.88
CA ALA A 293 -5.76 0.92 -1.26
C ALA A 293 -5.97 -0.14 -0.17
N ALA A 294 -5.49 0.10 1.05
CA ALA A 294 -5.41 -0.90 2.12
C ALA A 294 -6.75 -1.44 2.62
N GLY A 295 -7.87 -0.73 2.39
CA GLY A 295 -9.17 -1.12 2.88
C GLY A 295 -9.86 -2.22 2.07
N ILE A 296 -9.48 -2.40 0.80
CA ILE A 296 -10.22 -3.26 -0.14
C ILE A 296 -10.06 -4.74 0.20
N ILE A 297 -8.82 -5.22 0.26
CA ILE A 297 -8.48 -6.62 0.56
C ILE A 297 -9.09 -7.09 1.90
N PRO A 298 -8.91 -6.38 3.04
CA PRO A 298 -9.51 -6.80 4.30
C PRO A 298 -11.03 -6.65 4.33
N ALA A 299 -11.63 -5.67 3.66
CA ALA A 299 -13.10 -5.54 3.63
C ALA A 299 -13.76 -6.72 2.94
N VAL A 300 -13.20 -7.18 1.82
CA VAL A 300 -13.71 -8.34 1.07
C VAL A 300 -13.49 -9.64 1.85
N LEU A 301 -12.33 -9.81 2.49
CA LEU A 301 -12.08 -10.99 3.33
C LEU A 301 -12.99 -11.00 4.57
N HIS A 302 -13.17 -9.87 5.25
CA HIS A 302 -14.13 -9.77 6.36
C HIS A 302 -15.56 -10.08 5.92
N TYR A 303 -15.97 -9.65 4.72
CA TYR A 303 -17.27 -10.02 4.16
C TYR A 303 -17.41 -11.53 4.01
N PHE A 304 -16.43 -12.21 3.39
CA PHE A 304 -16.45 -13.66 3.27
C PHE A 304 -16.51 -14.33 4.65
N MET A 305 -15.65 -13.91 5.59
CA MET A 305 -15.56 -14.46 6.93
C MET A 305 -16.83 -14.24 7.77
N LYS A 306 -17.58 -13.17 7.51
CA LYS A 306 -18.79 -12.81 8.25
C LYS A 306 -20.05 -13.46 7.71
N PHE A 307 -20.14 -13.62 6.39
CA PHE A 307 -21.39 -14.02 5.72
C PHE A 307 -21.37 -15.41 5.08
N SER A 308 -20.22 -16.10 5.07
CA SER A 308 -20.11 -17.47 4.59
C SER A 308 -20.21 -18.47 5.73
N GLU A 309 -20.74 -19.66 5.44
CA GLU A 309 -20.75 -20.78 6.37
C GLU A 309 -19.42 -21.56 6.28
N ALA A 310 -19.01 -22.22 7.38
CA ALA A 310 -17.85 -23.12 7.42
C ALA A 310 -16.50 -22.48 7.00
N VAL A 311 -16.22 -21.26 7.45
CA VAL A 311 -14.94 -20.57 7.18
C VAL A 311 -13.77 -21.19 7.95
N THR A 312 -12.59 -21.26 7.32
CA THR A 312 -11.38 -21.87 7.86
C THR A 312 -10.15 -21.00 7.63
N ASP A 313 -9.08 -21.24 8.39
CA ASP A 313 -7.78 -20.57 8.18
C ASP A 313 -7.19 -20.85 6.80
N ALA A 314 -7.52 -21.99 6.18
CA ALA A 314 -7.12 -22.29 4.81
C ALA A 314 -7.72 -21.30 3.81
N ASN A 315 -8.94 -20.80 4.05
CA ASN A 315 -9.53 -19.77 3.19
C ASN A 315 -8.73 -18.47 3.27
N VAL A 316 -8.24 -18.07 4.44
CA VAL A 316 -7.40 -16.87 4.56
C VAL A 316 -6.13 -17.01 3.73
N VAL A 317 -5.46 -18.17 3.83
CA VAL A 317 -4.23 -18.46 3.07
C VAL A 317 -4.48 -18.43 1.57
N ASP A 318 -5.48 -19.18 1.10
CA ASP A 318 -5.82 -19.27 -0.33
C ASP A 318 -6.24 -17.91 -0.89
N TYR A 319 -6.98 -17.10 -0.12
CA TYR A 319 -7.37 -15.73 -0.50
C TYR A 319 -6.15 -14.84 -0.77
N PHE A 320 -5.17 -14.82 0.14
CA PHE A 320 -3.97 -14.01 -0.03
C PHE A 320 -3.12 -14.50 -1.21
N LEU A 321 -2.98 -15.81 -1.42
CA LEU A 321 -2.20 -16.36 -2.50
C LEU A 321 -2.85 -16.12 -3.88
N GLY A 322 -4.17 -16.27 -3.99
CA GLY A 322 -4.91 -15.91 -5.20
C GLY A 322 -4.83 -14.41 -5.51
N ALA A 323 -4.97 -13.56 -4.49
CA ALA A 323 -4.79 -12.12 -4.62
C ALA A 323 -3.36 -11.74 -5.04
N ALA A 324 -2.35 -12.43 -4.49
CA ALA A 324 -0.94 -12.17 -4.78
C ALA A 324 -0.59 -12.45 -6.24
N ALA A 325 -1.09 -13.54 -6.83
CA ALA A 325 -0.83 -13.87 -8.23
C ALA A 325 -1.20 -12.71 -9.17
N VAL A 326 -2.36 -12.08 -8.94
CA VAL A 326 -2.81 -10.92 -9.72
C VAL A 326 -1.99 -9.67 -9.41
N GLY A 327 -1.67 -9.43 -8.14
CA GLY A 327 -0.79 -8.31 -7.76
C GLY A 327 0.59 -8.38 -8.40
N ILE A 328 1.14 -9.60 -8.54
CA ILE A 328 2.40 -9.87 -9.25
C ILE A 328 2.27 -9.52 -10.73
N LEU A 329 1.20 -9.94 -11.39
CA LEU A 329 0.96 -9.62 -12.81
C LEU A 329 0.85 -8.10 -13.04
N CYS A 330 0.13 -7.39 -12.16
CA CYS A 330 0.01 -5.92 -12.22
C CYS A 330 1.37 -5.24 -12.03
N LYS A 331 2.15 -5.65 -11.01
CA LYS A 331 3.48 -5.08 -10.73
C LYS A 331 4.50 -5.38 -11.84
N LYS A 332 4.53 -6.61 -12.39
CA LYS A 332 5.48 -7.01 -13.45
C LYS A 332 5.23 -6.28 -14.78
N ASN A 333 3.96 -6.06 -15.14
CA ASN A 333 3.60 -5.65 -16.50
C ASN A 333 3.11 -4.20 -16.63
N ALA A 334 2.93 -3.50 -15.51
CA ALA A 334 2.51 -2.11 -15.46
C ALA A 334 3.21 -1.40 -14.30
N SER A 335 2.46 -0.94 -13.30
CA SER A 335 2.98 -0.43 -12.03
C SER A 335 1.87 -0.52 -10.98
N ILE A 336 2.26 -0.50 -9.71
CA ILE A 336 1.37 -0.32 -8.55
C ILE A 336 1.52 1.07 -7.89
N SER A 337 2.21 1.99 -8.56
CA SER A 337 2.51 3.34 -8.07
C SER A 337 1.50 4.36 -8.60
N GLY A 338 0.86 5.09 -7.68
CA GLY A 338 -0.02 6.22 -8.02
C GLY A 338 0.71 7.34 -8.78
N ALA A 339 2.02 7.49 -8.55
CA ALA A 339 2.88 8.44 -9.24
C ALA A 339 3.20 8.06 -10.69
N GLU A 340 3.02 6.80 -11.09
CA GLU A 340 3.35 6.32 -12.44
C GLU A 340 2.10 6.09 -13.29
N VAL A 341 1.10 5.39 -12.73
CA VAL A 341 -0.09 4.97 -13.49
C VAL A 341 -1.41 5.49 -12.91
N GLY A 342 -1.37 6.35 -11.90
CA GLY A 342 -2.56 6.86 -11.22
C GLY A 342 -3.21 5.82 -10.28
N CYS A 343 -4.39 6.15 -9.77
CA CYS A 343 -5.05 5.35 -8.72
C CYS A 343 -5.60 4.02 -9.25
N GLN A 344 -5.71 3.86 -10.58
CA GLN A 344 -5.94 2.56 -11.20
C GLN A 344 -4.85 1.52 -10.86
N GLY A 345 -3.59 1.95 -10.68
CA GLY A 345 -2.51 1.06 -10.24
C GLY A 345 -2.52 0.76 -8.75
N GLU A 346 -3.32 1.46 -7.95
CA GLU A 346 -3.40 1.23 -6.50
C GLU A 346 -4.74 0.60 -6.13
N VAL A 347 -5.83 1.37 -6.24
CA VAL A 347 -7.19 0.93 -5.96
C VAL A 347 -7.67 -0.05 -7.02
N GLY A 348 -7.34 0.16 -8.29
CA GLY A 348 -7.73 -0.75 -9.37
C GLY A 348 -7.05 -2.11 -9.25
N SER A 349 -5.75 -2.14 -8.99
CA SER A 349 -5.03 -3.40 -8.73
C SER A 349 -5.55 -4.09 -7.46
N ALA A 350 -5.80 -3.35 -6.37
CA ALA A 350 -6.35 -3.93 -5.14
C ALA A 350 -7.76 -4.52 -5.35
N CYS A 351 -8.59 -3.87 -6.17
CA CYS A 351 -9.90 -4.38 -6.58
C CYS A 351 -9.77 -5.70 -7.34
N ALA A 352 -8.85 -5.77 -8.31
CA ALA A 352 -8.56 -6.98 -9.07
C ALA A 352 -8.02 -8.12 -8.18
N MET A 353 -7.08 -7.79 -7.28
CA MET A 353 -6.52 -8.72 -6.31
C MET A 353 -7.59 -9.29 -5.38
N ALA A 354 -8.47 -8.44 -4.83
CA ALA A 354 -9.55 -8.87 -3.94
C ALA A 354 -10.60 -9.72 -4.67
N ALA A 355 -10.92 -9.37 -5.92
CA ALA A 355 -11.83 -10.15 -6.75
C ALA A 355 -11.27 -11.56 -7.02
N ALA A 356 -9.98 -11.66 -7.36
CA ALA A 356 -9.31 -12.95 -7.55
C ALA A 356 -9.21 -13.78 -6.28
N GLY A 357 -8.80 -13.17 -5.17
CA GLY A 357 -8.76 -13.86 -3.88
C GLY A 357 -10.14 -14.40 -3.48
N LEU A 358 -11.21 -13.59 -3.65
CA LEU A 358 -12.56 -14.02 -3.34
C LEU A 358 -13.04 -15.15 -4.28
N ALA A 359 -12.72 -15.06 -5.58
CA ALA A 359 -13.05 -16.11 -6.53
C ALA A 359 -12.36 -17.44 -6.16
N GLU A 360 -11.07 -17.39 -5.79
CA GLU A 360 -10.29 -18.56 -5.36
C GLU A 360 -10.97 -19.30 -4.20
N ILE A 361 -11.33 -18.58 -3.13
CA ILE A 361 -11.94 -19.20 -1.93
C ILE A 361 -13.39 -19.62 -2.11
N LEU A 362 -14.05 -19.13 -3.16
CA LEU A 362 -15.38 -19.57 -3.58
C LEU A 362 -15.34 -20.76 -4.55
N GLY A 363 -14.15 -21.29 -4.85
CA GLY A 363 -13.97 -22.49 -5.68
C GLY A 363 -13.99 -22.22 -7.18
N ALA A 364 -13.62 -21.01 -7.60
CA ALA A 364 -13.46 -20.68 -9.02
C ALA A 364 -12.38 -21.53 -9.70
N THR A 365 -12.53 -21.77 -11.01
CA THR A 365 -11.41 -22.25 -11.83
C THR A 365 -10.37 -21.15 -12.02
N PRO A 366 -9.11 -21.47 -12.41
CA PRO A 366 -8.11 -20.47 -12.74
C PRO A 366 -8.60 -19.43 -13.77
N GLU A 367 -9.37 -19.85 -14.77
CA GLU A 367 -9.97 -18.96 -15.78
C GLU A 367 -10.97 -17.99 -15.16
N GLN A 368 -11.87 -18.47 -14.29
CA GLN A 368 -12.82 -17.63 -13.56
C GLN A 368 -12.11 -16.67 -12.59
N LEU A 369 -11.00 -17.08 -11.97
CA LEU A 369 -10.18 -16.18 -11.15
C LEU A 369 -9.59 -15.05 -11.99
N CYS A 370 -8.99 -15.37 -13.14
CA CYS A 370 -8.49 -14.36 -14.07
C CYS A 370 -9.62 -13.45 -14.59
N ASN A 371 -10.83 -13.98 -14.77
CA ASN A 371 -12.00 -13.16 -15.11
C ASN A 371 -12.34 -12.14 -14.03
N ALA A 372 -12.42 -12.59 -12.78
CA ALA A 372 -12.80 -11.74 -11.66
C ALA A 372 -11.79 -10.59 -11.50
N ALA A 373 -10.50 -10.91 -11.64
CA ALA A 373 -9.43 -9.93 -11.67
C ALA A 373 -9.58 -8.93 -12.83
N GLU A 374 -9.90 -9.44 -14.02
CA GLU A 374 -10.07 -8.65 -15.23
C GLU A 374 -11.20 -7.63 -15.09
N ILE A 375 -12.41 -8.06 -14.72
CA ILE A 375 -13.56 -7.17 -14.44
C ILE A 375 -13.22 -6.18 -13.33
N GLY A 376 -12.57 -6.66 -12.27
CA GLY A 376 -12.15 -5.85 -11.14
C GLY A 376 -11.21 -4.70 -11.55
N LEU A 377 -10.28 -4.95 -12.47
CA LEU A 377 -9.36 -3.94 -12.98
C LEU A 377 -10.01 -3.04 -14.05
N GLU A 378 -10.79 -3.63 -14.97
CA GLU A 378 -11.45 -2.94 -16.08
C GLU A 378 -12.28 -1.76 -15.57
N HIS A 379 -13.07 -1.99 -14.52
CA HIS A 379 -13.92 -0.97 -13.90
C HIS A 379 -13.18 0.12 -13.12
N ASN A 380 -11.86 0.16 -13.18
CA ASN A 380 -11.01 1.19 -12.59
C ASN A 380 -10.02 1.81 -13.58
N LEU A 381 -10.03 1.42 -14.86
CA LEU A 381 -9.16 2.01 -15.88
C LEU A 381 -9.43 3.52 -16.05
N GLY A 382 -8.35 4.30 -16.18
CA GLY A 382 -8.36 5.76 -16.28
C GLY A 382 -8.47 6.50 -14.95
N LEU A 383 -8.52 5.80 -13.81
CA LEU A 383 -8.65 6.45 -12.50
C LEU A 383 -7.37 7.21 -12.11
N THR A 384 -7.47 8.53 -12.02
CA THR A 384 -6.36 9.45 -11.67
C THR A 384 -6.04 9.43 -10.17
N CYS A 385 -4.82 9.81 -9.78
CA CYS A 385 -4.41 9.89 -8.36
C CYS A 385 -4.18 11.34 -7.94
N ASP A 386 -5.26 12.10 -7.80
CA ASP A 386 -5.19 13.52 -7.47
C ASP A 386 -6.04 13.84 -6.22
N PRO A 387 -5.55 13.49 -5.03
CA PRO A 387 -6.29 13.67 -3.80
C PRO A 387 -6.32 15.12 -3.31
N VAL A 388 -7.43 15.49 -2.65
CA VAL A 388 -7.64 16.82 -2.07
C VAL A 388 -6.58 17.10 -1.01
N GLY A 389 -5.88 18.23 -1.15
CA GLY A 389 -4.83 18.67 -0.24
C GLY A 389 -3.60 17.75 -0.18
N GLY A 390 -3.42 16.82 -1.14
CA GLY A 390 -2.33 15.84 -1.06
C GLY A 390 -2.50 14.83 0.07
N LEU A 391 -3.73 14.58 0.51
CA LEU A 391 -4.02 13.72 1.67
C LEU A 391 -4.70 12.44 1.23
N VAL A 392 -4.34 11.32 1.85
CA VAL A 392 -4.97 10.01 1.61
C VAL A 392 -6.34 9.92 2.31
N GLN A 393 -7.25 10.83 1.94
CA GLN A 393 -8.58 11.00 2.53
C GLN A 393 -9.67 11.07 1.45
N VAL A 394 -9.68 12.14 0.66
CA VAL A 394 -10.67 12.38 -0.39
C VAL A 394 -9.94 12.44 -1.73
N PRO A 395 -10.24 11.59 -2.73
CA PRO A 395 -11.31 10.57 -2.79
C PRO A 395 -10.94 9.18 -2.21
N CYS A 396 -9.76 9.02 -1.63
CA CYS A 396 -9.18 7.71 -1.29
C CYS A 396 -10.08 6.81 -0.42
N ILE A 397 -10.70 7.36 0.62
CA ILE A 397 -11.52 6.60 1.58
C ILE A 397 -12.76 6.00 0.90
N GLU A 398 -13.45 6.77 0.06
CA GLU A 398 -14.65 6.29 -0.65
C GLU A 398 -14.31 5.34 -1.81
N ARG A 399 -13.16 5.55 -2.46
CA ARG A 399 -12.67 4.66 -3.49
C ARG A 399 -12.46 3.23 -2.98
N ASN A 400 -11.97 3.07 -1.75
CA ASN A 400 -11.80 1.74 -1.14
C ASN A 400 -13.14 1.04 -0.89
N ALA A 401 -14.13 1.76 -0.36
CA ALA A 401 -15.46 1.22 -0.14
C ALA A 401 -16.13 0.78 -1.46
N ILE A 402 -16.10 1.65 -2.48
CA ILE A 402 -16.66 1.35 -3.80
C ILE A 402 -15.91 0.19 -4.47
N ALA A 403 -14.58 0.17 -4.41
CA ALA A 403 -13.76 -0.87 -5.02
C ALA A 403 -13.95 -2.24 -4.34
N ALA A 404 -14.12 -2.29 -3.02
CA ALA A 404 -14.44 -3.54 -2.32
C ALA A 404 -15.77 -4.14 -2.80
N VAL A 405 -16.80 -3.31 -3.01
CA VAL A 405 -18.08 -3.75 -3.58
C VAL A 405 -17.93 -4.21 -5.04
N LYS A 406 -17.16 -3.48 -5.86
CA LYS A 406 -16.83 -3.90 -7.24
C LYS A 406 -16.14 -5.26 -7.27
N ALA A 407 -15.17 -5.50 -6.37
CA ALA A 407 -14.45 -6.76 -6.29
C ALA A 407 -15.37 -7.96 -5.98
N ILE A 408 -16.30 -7.78 -5.04
CA ILE A 408 -17.30 -8.82 -4.73
C ILE A 408 -18.19 -9.11 -5.95
N ASN A 409 -18.70 -8.06 -6.61
CA ASN A 409 -19.52 -8.22 -7.80
C ASN A 409 -18.75 -8.87 -8.96
N ALA A 410 -17.49 -8.51 -9.17
CA ALA A 410 -16.62 -9.10 -10.19
C ALA A 410 -16.44 -10.61 -9.97
N ALA A 411 -16.16 -11.04 -8.73
CA ALA A 411 -16.06 -12.46 -8.37
C ALA A 411 -17.39 -13.20 -8.61
N GLN A 412 -18.52 -12.59 -8.21
CA GLN A 412 -19.85 -13.19 -8.41
C GLN A 412 -20.23 -13.31 -9.89
N MET A 413 -19.87 -12.33 -10.72
CA MET A 413 -20.09 -12.38 -12.16
C MET A 413 -19.25 -13.50 -12.80
N ALA A 414 -17.97 -13.58 -12.44
CA ALA A 414 -17.05 -14.60 -12.95
C ALA A 414 -17.49 -16.03 -12.60
N LEU A 415 -17.90 -16.27 -11.35
CA LEU A 415 -18.37 -17.58 -10.87
C LEU A 415 -19.67 -18.04 -11.54
N ARG A 416 -20.52 -17.09 -11.96
CA ARG A 416 -21.76 -17.39 -12.71
C ARG A 416 -21.52 -17.58 -14.20
N GLY A 417 -20.35 -17.14 -14.69
CA GLY A 417 -19.88 -17.39 -16.05
C GLY A 417 -19.07 -18.69 -16.14
N ASP A 418 -18.52 -18.94 -17.32
CA ASP A 418 -17.71 -20.11 -17.66
C ASP A 418 -16.19 -19.81 -17.69
N GLY A 419 -15.78 -18.62 -17.25
CA GLY A 419 -14.38 -18.19 -17.34
C GLY A 419 -13.95 -17.75 -18.75
N GLN A 420 -14.86 -17.61 -19.73
CA GLN A 420 -14.54 -17.07 -21.05
C GLN A 420 -14.96 -15.61 -21.20
N HIS A 421 -14.07 -14.78 -21.74
CA HIS A 421 -14.33 -13.35 -21.99
C HIS A 421 -13.57 -12.89 -23.22
N PHE A 422 -14.12 -11.87 -23.88
CA PHE A 422 -13.49 -11.26 -25.05
C PHE A 422 -12.23 -10.46 -24.69
N ILE A 423 -12.21 -9.86 -23.49
CA ILE A 423 -11.07 -9.11 -22.97
C ILE A 423 -10.35 -9.99 -21.94
N SER A 424 -9.05 -10.22 -22.15
CA SER A 424 -8.19 -10.98 -21.23
C SER A 424 -7.57 -10.05 -20.17
N LEU A 425 -7.26 -10.58 -18.99
CA LEU A 425 -6.54 -9.85 -17.93
C LEU A 425 -5.24 -9.18 -18.45
N ASP A 426 -4.46 -9.87 -19.28
CA ASP A 426 -3.23 -9.30 -19.87
C ASP A 426 -3.48 -8.08 -20.77
N ARG A 427 -4.67 -7.98 -21.38
CA ARG A 427 -5.04 -6.80 -22.17
C ARG A 427 -5.42 -5.65 -21.23
N VAL A 428 -6.17 -5.92 -20.18
CA VAL A 428 -6.54 -4.89 -19.19
C VAL A 428 -5.33 -4.32 -18.46
N ILE A 429 -4.38 -5.18 -18.05
CA ILE A 429 -3.12 -4.73 -17.42
C ILE A 429 -2.29 -3.86 -18.37
N ARG A 430 -2.18 -4.25 -19.65
CA ARG A 430 -1.52 -3.41 -20.67
C ARG A 430 -2.25 -2.07 -20.86
N THR A 431 -3.57 -2.07 -20.93
CA THR A 431 -4.36 -0.84 -21.01
C THR A 431 -4.12 0.06 -19.79
N MET A 432 -4.01 -0.50 -18.58
CA MET A 432 -3.66 0.26 -17.37
C MET A 432 -2.30 0.93 -17.50
N ARG A 433 -1.28 0.21 -17.99
CA ARG A 433 0.05 0.78 -18.23
C ARG A 433 -0.01 1.92 -19.24
N ASP A 434 -0.63 1.67 -20.39
CA ASP A 434 -0.65 2.61 -21.51
C ASP A 434 -1.45 3.87 -21.15
N THR A 435 -2.61 3.73 -20.50
CA THR A 435 -3.38 4.88 -19.97
C THR A 435 -2.64 5.63 -18.87
N GLY A 436 -1.83 4.94 -18.06
CA GLY A 436 -0.96 5.58 -17.08
C GLY A 436 0.14 6.44 -17.73
N ALA A 437 0.74 5.94 -18.82
CA ALA A 437 1.71 6.68 -19.61
C ALA A 437 1.10 7.92 -20.29
N ASP A 438 -0.15 7.80 -20.78
CA ASP A 438 -0.90 8.90 -21.37
C ASP A 438 -1.42 9.91 -20.33
N MET A 439 -1.44 9.53 -19.04
CA MET A 439 -1.92 10.39 -17.96
C MET A 439 -0.97 11.57 -17.77
N HIS A 440 -1.50 12.79 -17.89
CA HIS A 440 -0.71 13.99 -17.62
C HIS A 440 -0.28 14.02 -16.14
N ASP A 441 0.97 14.39 -15.86
CA ASP A 441 1.57 14.35 -14.51
C ASP A 441 0.79 15.07 -13.41
N LYS A 442 0.06 16.15 -13.74
CA LYS A 442 -0.79 16.86 -12.78
C LYS A 442 -2.01 16.07 -12.29
N TYR A 443 -2.34 14.96 -12.95
CA TYR A 443 -3.41 14.03 -12.56
C TYR A 443 -2.87 12.73 -11.94
N LYS A 444 -1.56 12.59 -11.80
CA LYS A 444 -0.89 11.57 -10.98
C LYS A 444 -0.71 12.09 -9.55
N GLU A 445 0.04 11.38 -8.71
CA GLU A 445 0.29 11.69 -7.29
C GLU A 445 1.10 12.99 -7.08
N THR A 446 0.55 14.13 -7.47
CA THR A 446 1.15 15.47 -7.27
C THR A 446 0.19 16.47 -6.63
N SER A 447 -1.12 16.18 -6.65
CA SER A 447 -2.18 17.07 -6.14
C SER A 447 -2.21 18.45 -6.79
N ARG A 448 -1.79 18.53 -8.06
CA ARG A 448 -1.71 19.77 -8.86
C ARG A 448 -2.83 19.90 -9.89
N GLY A 449 -3.81 19.00 -9.90
CA GLY A 449 -4.86 18.96 -10.89
C GLY A 449 -6.23 18.62 -10.31
N GLY A 450 -7.06 18.04 -11.18
CA GLY A 450 -8.33 17.37 -10.86
C GLY A 450 -9.12 17.89 -9.66
N LEU A 451 -9.42 16.97 -8.73
CA LEU A 451 -10.20 17.26 -7.53
C LEU A 451 -9.39 18.08 -6.52
N ALA A 452 -8.06 17.96 -6.55
CA ALA A 452 -7.18 18.65 -5.63
C ALA A 452 -7.28 20.18 -5.78
N VAL A 453 -7.33 20.68 -7.01
CA VAL A 453 -7.44 22.11 -7.28
C VAL A 453 -8.89 22.61 -7.29
N SER A 454 -9.87 21.75 -7.56
CA SER A 454 -11.29 22.15 -7.56
C SER A 454 -11.82 22.46 -6.15
N ALA A 455 -11.24 21.86 -5.12
CA ALA A 455 -11.62 22.11 -3.73
C ALA A 455 -11.03 23.42 -3.17
N VAL A 456 -10.10 24.07 -3.88
CA VAL A 456 -9.47 25.34 -3.51
C VAL A 456 -10.22 26.54 -4.11
N GLU A 457 -11.17 26.33 -5.04
CA GLU A 457 -12.05 27.37 -5.56
C GLU A 457 -13.23 27.67 -4.60
N CYS A 458 -12.94 28.19 -3.40
CA CYS A 458 -13.90 29.01 -2.64
C CYS A 458 -13.21 30.06 -1.76
#